data_AF-A0A7S0H9L8-F1
#
_entry.id   AF-A0A7S0H9L8-F1
#
_cell.length_a   1.000
_cell.length_b   1.000
_cell.length_c   1.000
_cell.angle_alpha   90.00
_cell.angle_beta   90.00
_cell.angle_gamma   90.00
#
_symmetry.space_group_name_H-M   'P 1'
#
loop_
_entity.id
_entity.type
_entity.pdbx_description
1 polymer ?
#
loop_
_entity_poly.entity_id
_entity_poly.type
_entity_poly.pdbx_seq_one_letter_code
_entity_poly.pdbx_strand_id
1 'polypeptide(L)'
;MGYTLGIKCMSLIGGKQVKSDRLRLQKEAIQVVSGTPGRLFQFAREYKDIFSNVKILVIDEVDEILENGFNNVLLSIMDRLPKTLQVCVTSATLTPDVTELTAKLTKDPFKLLTKQEDLARSGIRQFHVLVNSNGEEEKIVLCLALYERIKSLQTIIFANKPTTVDSIFRRFKNRGLKVGMVHGDIDQKQRDKVLESFKNQDIMVLITTDVWSRGIDVRSVMATINFDVPYHPQTYMHRVGRAGRFYGKGLAITLVSPKDDQAFKTLQTTFAMEIPELPVKFRQNKPAVDPQTYYMGQQMRKNWLKGRRKHT
;
A
#
# COMPACT_ATOMS: atom_id res chain seq x y z
N MET A 1 -1.59 -7.91 18.43
CA MET A 1 -1.49 -7.41 19.82
C MET A 1 -2.64 -7.87 20.72
N GLY A 2 -3.89 -7.98 20.25
CA GLY A 2 -5.01 -8.40 21.13
C GLY A 2 -5.00 -9.86 21.64
N TYR A 3 -4.37 -10.79 20.91
CA TYR A 3 -4.42 -12.23 21.23
C TYR A 3 -3.82 -12.56 22.61
N THR A 4 -2.72 -11.90 23.00
CA THR A 4 -2.08 -12.08 24.31
C THR A 4 -2.88 -11.48 25.47
N LEU A 5 -3.84 -10.60 25.18
CA LEU A 5 -4.73 -9.96 26.16
C LEU A 5 -6.10 -10.66 26.23
N GLY A 6 -6.32 -11.74 25.48
CA GLY A 6 -7.61 -12.41 25.40
C GLY A 6 -8.71 -11.61 24.68
N ILE A 7 -8.35 -10.53 23.97
CA ILE A 7 -9.31 -9.68 23.25
C ILE A 7 -9.77 -10.40 21.99
N LYS A 8 -11.08 -10.53 21.84
CA LYS A 8 -11.70 -11.12 20.64
C LYS A 8 -11.94 -10.05 19.58
N CYS A 9 -11.29 -10.21 18.44
CA CYS A 9 -11.42 -9.32 17.30
C CYS A 9 -12.05 -10.04 16.09
N MET A 10 -12.76 -9.28 15.27
CA MET A 10 -13.34 -9.76 14.02
C MET A 10 -13.19 -8.73 12.90
N SER A 11 -13.02 -9.21 11.67
CA SER A 11 -13.01 -8.39 10.46
C SER A 11 -14.29 -8.58 9.65
N LEU A 12 -15.04 -7.51 9.38
CA LEU A 12 -16.20 -7.47 8.50
C LEU A 12 -15.81 -6.88 7.15
N ILE A 13 -15.44 -7.74 6.20
CA ILE A 13 -14.99 -7.34 4.86
C ILE A 13 -15.84 -7.99 3.75
N GLY A 14 -15.84 -7.39 2.57
CA GLY A 14 -16.48 -7.96 1.37
C GLY A 14 -15.91 -9.32 0.98
N GLY A 15 -16.64 -10.08 0.14
CA GLY A 15 -16.20 -11.40 -0.33
C GLY A 15 -16.39 -12.56 0.68
N LYS A 16 -16.73 -12.28 1.94
CA LYS A 16 -17.10 -13.29 2.96
C LYS A 16 -18.61 -13.44 3.11
N GLN A 17 -19.08 -14.60 3.56
CA GLN A 17 -20.52 -14.85 3.74
C GLN A 17 -21.07 -14.10 4.96
N VAL A 18 -22.00 -13.17 4.72
CA VAL A 18 -22.64 -12.32 5.74
C VAL A 18 -23.27 -13.14 6.87
N LYS A 19 -23.95 -14.25 6.53
CA LYS A 19 -24.58 -15.13 7.53
C LYS A 19 -23.58 -15.72 8.51
N SER A 20 -22.41 -16.14 8.03
CA SER A 20 -21.35 -16.69 8.88
C SER A 20 -20.77 -15.64 9.81
N ASP A 21 -20.55 -14.42 9.30
CA ASP A 21 -20.05 -13.29 10.07
C ASP A 21 -21.04 -12.89 11.18
N ARG A 22 -22.34 -12.84 10.86
CA ARG A 22 -23.39 -12.57 11.85
C ARG A 22 -23.45 -13.61 12.95
N LEU A 23 -23.46 -14.89 12.58
CA LEU A 23 -23.52 -15.99 13.54
C LEU A 23 -22.33 -15.93 14.51
N ARG A 24 -21.16 -15.55 14.00
CA ARG A 24 -19.96 -15.36 14.82
C ARG A 24 -20.09 -14.19 15.78
N LEU A 25 -20.59 -13.03 15.35
CA LEU A 25 -20.85 -11.87 16.22
C LEU A 25 -21.85 -12.18 17.34
N GLN A 26 -22.80 -13.09 17.11
CA GLN A 26 -23.78 -13.51 18.12
C GLN A 26 -23.22 -14.54 19.11
N LYS A 27 -22.39 -15.48 18.62
CA LYS A 27 -21.86 -16.59 19.44
C LYS A 27 -20.62 -16.19 20.22
N GLU A 28 -19.78 -15.32 19.65
CA GLU A 28 -18.56 -14.85 20.27
C GLU A 28 -18.80 -13.46 20.86
N ALA A 29 -18.37 -13.23 22.11
CA ALA A 29 -18.29 -11.89 22.69
C ALA A 29 -17.16 -11.08 22.03
N ILE A 30 -17.37 -10.66 20.77
CA ILE A 30 -16.43 -9.85 19.99
C ILE A 30 -16.37 -8.45 20.61
N GLN A 31 -15.16 -7.99 20.93
CA GLN A 31 -14.92 -6.70 21.57
C GLN A 31 -14.45 -5.64 20.57
N VAL A 32 -13.79 -6.06 19.48
CA VAL A 32 -13.29 -5.17 18.43
C VAL A 32 -13.71 -5.68 17.07
N VAL A 33 -14.32 -4.80 16.28
CA VAL A 33 -14.68 -5.06 14.88
C VAL A 33 -13.92 -4.08 14.00
N SER A 34 -13.17 -4.60 13.03
CA SER A 34 -12.66 -3.82 11.91
C SER A 34 -13.44 -4.18 10.64
N GLY A 35 -13.59 -3.27 9.68
CA GLY A 35 -14.33 -3.61 8.47
C GLY A 35 -14.29 -2.54 7.40
N THR A 36 -14.64 -2.93 6.17
CA THR A 36 -14.77 -1.95 5.07
C THR A 36 -16.11 -1.23 5.17
N PRO A 37 -16.20 0.06 4.76
CA PRO A 37 -17.43 0.86 4.89
C PRO A 37 -18.67 0.16 4.32
N GLY A 38 -18.58 -0.42 3.13
CA GLY A 38 -19.70 -1.12 2.51
C GLY A 38 -20.23 -2.30 3.33
N ARG A 39 -19.35 -3.12 3.92
CA ARG A 39 -19.76 -4.27 4.74
C ARG A 39 -20.28 -3.83 6.10
N LEU A 40 -19.68 -2.83 6.73
CA LEU A 40 -20.18 -2.26 7.98
C LEU A 40 -21.57 -1.62 7.81
N PHE A 41 -21.77 -0.89 6.72
CA PHE A 41 -23.07 -0.32 6.37
C PHE A 41 -24.13 -1.38 6.13
N GLN A 42 -23.79 -2.47 5.42
CA GLN A 42 -24.70 -3.60 5.25
C GLN A 42 -25.16 -4.16 6.61
N PHE A 43 -24.23 -4.36 7.54
CA PHE A 43 -24.54 -4.84 8.89
C PHE A 43 -25.39 -3.83 9.68
N ALA A 44 -25.03 -2.55 9.65
CA ALA A 44 -25.77 -1.47 10.33
C ALA A 44 -27.21 -1.33 9.80
N ARG A 45 -27.43 -1.64 8.52
CA ARG A 45 -28.75 -1.60 7.88
C ARG A 45 -29.58 -2.85 8.18
N GLU A 46 -28.98 -4.04 8.13
CA GLU A 46 -29.69 -5.30 8.33
C GLU A 46 -29.95 -5.62 9.82
N TYR A 47 -29.09 -5.15 10.73
CA TYR A 47 -29.11 -5.52 12.15
C TYR A 47 -29.06 -4.28 13.03
N LYS A 48 -30.24 -3.78 13.43
CA LYS A 48 -30.42 -2.50 14.12
C LYS A 48 -29.56 -2.33 15.38
N ASP A 49 -29.39 -3.40 16.15
CA ASP A 49 -28.74 -3.33 17.48
C ASP A 49 -27.29 -3.80 17.47
N ILE A 50 -26.74 -4.19 16.32
CA ILE A 50 -25.41 -4.82 16.22
C ILE A 50 -24.27 -3.93 16.74
N PHE A 51 -24.45 -2.60 16.67
CA PHE A 51 -23.47 -1.62 17.11
C PHE A 51 -23.94 -0.74 18.29
N SER A 52 -25.04 -1.12 18.94
CA SER A 52 -25.65 -0.37 20.07
C SER A 52 -24.71 -0.14 21.25
N ASN A 53 -23.76 -1.03 21.49
CA ASN A 53 -22.82 -0.97 22.62
C ASN A 53 -21.43 -0.42 22.25
N VAL A 54 -21.26 0.11 21.04
CA VAL A 54 -19.98 0.66 20.59
C VAL A 54 -19.66 1.95 21.35
N LYS A 55 -18.50 1.98 22.00
CA LYS A 55 -18.02 3.14 22.76
C LYS A 55 -16.98 3.98 22.01
N ILE A 56 -16.27 3.37 21.06
CA ILE A 56 -15.19 4.00 20.30
C ILE A 56 -15.34 3.63 18.83
N LEU A 57 -15.31 4.63 17.96
CA LEU A 57 -15.18 4.47 16.50
C LEU A 57 -13.84 5.02 16.07
N VAL A 58 -13.06 4.18 15.38
CA VAL A 58 -11.83 4.61 14.71
C VAL A 58 -12.08 4.61 13.21
N ILE A 59 -11.88 5.75 12.57
CA ILE A 59 -12.01 5.95 11.14
C ILE A 59 -10.60 6.14 10.60
N ASP A 60 -10.06 5.06 10.03
CA ASP A 60 -8.71 5.07 9.46
C ASP A 60 -8.71 5.52 8.00
N GLU A 61 -7.65 6.22 7.59
CA GLU A 61 -7.44 6.73 6.23
C GLU A 61 -8.70 7.43 5.64
N VAL A 62 -9.26 8.42 6.36
CA VAL A 62 -10.53 9.08 5.94
C VAL A 62 -10.43 9.78 4.58
N ASP A 63 -9.23 10.18 4.17
CA ASP A 63 -8.95 10.68 2.82
C ASP A 63 -9.27 9.63 1.75
N GLU A 64 -8.96 8.36 1.99
CA GLU A 64 -9.32 7.25 1.10
C GLU A 64 -10.83 6.98 1.09
N ILE A 65 -11.49 7.05 2.26
CA ILE A 65 -12.95 6.85 2.34
C ILE A 65 -13.66 7.88 1.46
N LEU A 66 -13.17 9.12 1.46
CA LEU A 66 -13.69 10.18 0.62
C LEU A 66 -13.38 9.97 -0.86
N GLU A 67 -12.13 9.63 -1.21
CA GLU A 67 -11.70 9.34 -2.60
C GLU A 67 -12.56 8.24 -3.25
N ASN A 68 -12.95 7.23 -2.47
CA ASN A 68 -13.81 6.13 -2.94
C ASN A 68 -15.32 6.44 -2.93
N GLY A 69 -15.72 7.66 -2.57
CA GLY A 69 -17.14 8.07 -2.54
C GLY A 69 -17.94 7.42 -1.41
N PHE A 70 -17.30 6.99 -0.32
CA PHE A 70 -17.96 6.35 0.82
C PHE A 70 -18.41 7.33 1.92
N ASN A 71 -18.35 8.65 1.67
CA ASN A 71 -18.79 9.67 2.62
C ASN A 71 -20.25 9.46 3.11
N ASN A 72 -21.18 9.24 2.18
CA ASN A 72 -22.60 9.00 2.53
C ASN A 72 -22.80 7.68 3.28
N VAL A 73 -22.00 6.66 2.92
CA VAL A 73 -22.02 5.35 3.59
C VAL A 73 -21.52 5.49 5.03
N LEU A 74 -20.45 6.24 5.25
CA LEU A 74 -19.89 6.50 6.58
C LEU A 74 -20.86 7.28 7.47
N LEU A 75 -21.49 8.34 6.95
CA LEU A 75 -22.51 9.09 7.68
C LEU A 75 -23.72 8.21 8.05
N SER A 76 -24.13 7.31 7.14
CA SER A 76 -25.22 6.38 7.43
C SER A 76 -24.87 5.34 8.50
N ILE A 77 -23.60 4.92 8.60
CA ILE A 77 -23.12 4.07 9.70
C ILE A 77 -23.19 4.85 11.02
N MET A 78 -22.72 6.09 11.03
CA MET A 78 -22.74 6.98 12.21
C MET A 78 -24.15 7.17 12.79
N ASP A 79 -25.18 7.17 11.95
CA ASP A 79 -26.59 7.26 12.38
C ASP A 79 -27.10 6.02 13.12
N ARG A 80 -26.37 4.91 13.05
CA ARG A 80 -26.67 3.67 13.77
C ARG A 80 -25.81 3.48 15.01
N LEU A 81 -24.89 4.42 15.29
CA LEU A 81 -24.01 4.35 16.45
C LEU A 81 -24.47 5.26 17.60
N PRO A 82 -24.11 4.96 18.85
CA PRO A 82 -24.46 5.79 20.00
C PRO A 82 -23.89 7.21 19.90
N LYS A 83 -24.71 8.25 20.08
CA LYS A 83 -24.24 9.65 19.98
C LYS A 83 -23.20 10.06 21.04
N THR A 84 -22.98 9.23 22.06
CA THR A 84 -22.01 9.42 23.14
C THR A 84 -20.64 8.77 22.86
N LEU A 85 -20.47 8.09 21.73
CA LEU A 85 -19.24 7.37 21.40
C LEU A 85 -18.06 8.33 21.14
N GLN A 86 -16.85 7.89 21.45
CA GLN A 86 -15.62 8.60 21.11
C GLN A 86 -15.23 8.31 19.65
N VAL A 87 -15.06 9.36 18.85
CA VAL A 87 -14.62 9.25 17.45
C VAL A 87 -13.15 9.63 17.33
N CYS A 88 -12.35 8.73 16.79
CA CYS A 88 -10.97 8.98 16.40
C CYS A 88 -10.86 8.92 14.88
N VAL A 89 -10.27 9.93 14.27
CA VAL A 89 -10.07 10.01 12.82
C VAL A 89 -8.58 10.08 12.53
N THR A 90 -8.11 9.24 11.63
CA THR A 90 -6.74 9.28 11.10
C THR A 90 -6.78 9.53 9.60
N SER A 91 -5.81 10.32 9.13
CA SER A 91 -5.64 10.65 7.73
C SER A 91 -4.17 10.93 7.47
N ALA A 92 -3.67 10.55 6.30
CA ALA A 92 -2.35 11.01 5.87
C ALA A 92 -2.41 12.46 5.36
N THR A 93 -3.58 12.92 4.93
CA THR A 93 -3.76 14.22 4.27
C THR A 93 -4.96 14.98 4.85
N LEU A 94 -4.87 16.32 4.88
CA LEU A 94 -5.92 17.21 5.38
C LEU A 94 -6.34 18.18 4.28
N THR A 95 -7.00 17.64 3.25
CA THR A 95 -7.65 18.47 2.23
C THR A 95 -8.86 19.20 2.84
N PRO A 96 -9.38 20.25 2.19
CA PRO A 96 -10.61 20.93 2.63
C PRO A 96 -11.77 19.94 2.84
N ASP A 97 -11.97 19.02 1.89
CA ASP A 97 -13.05 18.03 1.96
C ASP A 97 -12.88 17.04 3.12
N VAL A 98 -11.64 16.60 3.39
CA VAL A 98 -11.32 15.76 4.55
C VAL A 98 -11.58 16.52 5.85
N THR A 99 -11.24 17.80 5.88
CA THR A 99 -11.48 18.67 7.05
C THR A 99 -12.97 18.84 7.31
N GLU A 100 -13.76 19.09 6.26
CA GLU A 100 -15.22 19.21 6.34
C GLU A 100 -15.87 17.90 6.81
N LEU A 101 -15.47 16.76 6.24
CA LEU A 101 -15.97 15.45 6.66
C LEU A 101 -15.60 15.17 8.12
N THR A 102 -14.36 15.41 8.52
CA THR A 102 -13.90 15.20 9.91
C THR A 102 -14.68 16.07 10.90
N ALA A 103 -15.01 17.31 10.53
CA ALA A 103 -15.84 18.20 11.34
C ALA A 103 -17.28 17.68 11.51
N LYS A 104 -17.85 16.97 10.53
CA LYS A 104 -19.16 16.31 10.64
C LYS A 104 -19.10 15.04 11.49
N LEU A 105 -17.96 14.37 11.53
CA LEU A 105 -17.78 13.09 12.24
C LEU A 105 -17.43 13.25 13.72
N THR A 106 -16.87 14.39 14.13
CA THR A 106 -16.31 14.60 15.47
C THR A 106 -16.95 15.78 16.19
N LYS A 107 -16.92 15.79 17.52
CA LYS A 107 -17.36 16.90 18.37
C LYS A 107 -16.16 17.42 19.16
N ASP A 108 -15.72 18.63 18.84
CA ASP A 108 -14.56 19.30 19.47
C ASP A 108 -13.31 18.41 19.61
N PRO A 109 -12.73 17.92 18.49
CA PRO A 109 -11.63 16.97 18.56
C PRO A 109 -10.31 17.64 18.95
N PHE A 110 -9.52 16.94 19.77
CA PHE A 110 -8.10 17.24 19.91
C PHE A 110 -7.36 16.92 18.60
N LYS A 111 -6.63 17.90 18.05
CA LYS A 111 -5.97 17.78 16.73
C LYS A 111 -4.47 17.55 16.90
N LEU A 112 -4.01 16.38 16.43
CA LEU A 112 -2.59 16.06 16.28
C LEU A 112 -2.22 16.17 14.80
N LEU A 113 -1.61 17.31 14.43
CA LEU A 113 -1.24 17.61 13.05
C LEU A 113 0.26 17.48 12.85
N THR A 114 0.67 16.76 11.82
CA THR A 114 2.09 16.71 11.38
C THR A 114 2.30 17.77 10.30
N LYS A 115 3.39 18.53 10.36
CA LYS A 115 3.71 19.50 9.31
C LYS A 115 4.04 18.74 8.02
N GLN A 116 3.54 19.22 6.88
CA GLN A 116 3.78 18.59 5.57
C GLN A 116 5.27 18.43 5.24
N GLU A 117 6.11 19.38 5.70
CA GLU A 117 7.56 19.35 5.51
C GLU A 117 8.24 18.12 6.13
N ASP A 118 7.65 17.51 7.17
CA ASP A 118 8.24 16.36 7.86
C ASP A 118 8.00 15.03 7.11
N LEU A 119 6.94 14.95 6.29
CA LEU A 119 6.67 13.77 5.45
C LEU A 119 7.68 13.64 4.30
N ALA A 120 8.08 14.77 3.71
CA ALA A 120 9.15 14.83 2.70
C ALA A 120 10.54 14.48 3.30
N ARG A 121 10.71 14.66 4.62
CA ARG A 121 11.92 14.29 5.38
C ARG A 121 11.91 12.86 5.91
N SER A 122 10.89 12.05 5.58
CA SER A 122 10.98 10.60 5.78
C SER A 122 12.26 10.13 5.08
N GLY A 123 13.12 9.34 5.74
CA GLY A 123 14.44 8.94 5.19
C GLY A 123 14.37 8.02 3.94
N ILE A 124 13.27 8.10 3.20
CA ILE A 124 13.02 7.55 1.90
C ILE A 124 13.66 8.47 0.85
N ARG A 125 14.67 7.97 0.16
CA ARG A 125 15.25 8.69 -0.98
C ARG A 125 14.32 8.54 -2.18
N GLN A 126 13.95 9.66 -2.77
CA GLN A 126 12.98 9.70 -3.87
C GLN A 126 13.68 10.17 -5.13
N PHE A 127 13.43 9.49 -6.24
CA PHE A 127 13.97 9.85 -7.54
C PHE A 127 12.93 9.68 -8.63
N HIS A 128 13.09 10.41 -9.74
CA HIS A 128 12.34 10.16 -10.96
C HIS A 128 13.25 9.70 -12.10
N VAL A 129 12.67 8.99 -13.07
CA VAL A 129 13.33 8.61 -14.32
C VAL A 129 12.44 8.99 -15.48
N LEU A 130 12.95 9.84 -16.37
CA LEU A 130 12.28 10.20 -17.61
C LEU A 130 12.29 9.00 -18.56
N VAL A 131 11.12 8.70 -19.11
CA VAL A 131 10.90 7.70 -20.17
C VAL A 131 10.74 8.47 -21.48
N ASN A 132 11.46 8.07 -22.53
CA ASN A 132 11.48 8.85 -23.77
C ASN A 132 10.16 8.77 -24.54
N SER A 133 9.46 7.64 -24.45
CA SER A 133 8.18 7.43 -25.12
C SER A 133 7.04 7.15 -24.13
N ASN A 134 5.81 7.19 -24.64
CA ASN A 134 4.62 6.72 -23.94
C ASN A 134 4.44 5.19 -24.04
N GLY A 135 5.42 4.46 -24.59
CA GLY A 135 5.35 3.03 -24.85
C GLY A 135 5.44 2.19 -23.57
N GLU A 136 4.42 1.35 -23.32
CA GLU A 136 4.36 0.49 -22.14
C GLU A 136 5.55 -0.49 -22.08
N GLU A 137 5.95 -1.10 -23.21
CA GLU A 137 7.05 -2.08 -23.24
C GLU A 137 8.40 -1.44 -22.89
N GLU A 138 8.71 -0.24 -23.39
CA GLU A 138 9.94 0.49 -23.02
C GLU A 138 9.98 0.73 -21.51
N LYS A 139 8.84 1.17 -20.96
CA LYS A 139 8.67 1.43 -19.53
C LYS A 139 8.82 0.15 -18.70
N ILE A 140 8.32 -1.00 -19.17
CA ILE A 140 8.50 -2.32 -18.53
C ILE A 140 9.97 -2.73 -18.54
N VAL A 141 10.67 -2.61 -19.66
CA VAL A 141 12.09 -2.93 -19.78
C VAL A 141 12.92 -2.07 -18.81
N LEU A 142 12.62 -0.78 -18.74
CA LEU A 142 13.27 0.14 -17.81
C LEU A 142 12.98 -0.23 -16.35
N CYS A 143 11.73 -0.51 -16.02
CA CYS A 143 11.32 -0.93 -14.68
C CYS A 143 12.07 -2.18 -14.22
N LEU A 144 12.18 -3.18 -15.11
CA LEU A 144 12.94 -4.40 -14.86
C LEU A 144 14.42 -4.11 -14.61
N ALA A 145 15.05 -3.29 -15.47
CA ALA A 145 16.46 -2.93 -15.32
C ALA A 145 16.74 -2.17 -14.01
N LEU A 146 15.82 -1.31 -13.59
CA LEU A 146 15.90 -0.61 -12.29
C LEU A 146 15.78 -1.59 -11.14
N TYR A 147 14.83 -2.54 -11.20
CA TYR A 147 14.66 -3.57 -10.18
C TYR A 147 15.91 -4.46 -10.04
N GLU A 148 16.53 -4.88 -11.14
CA GLU A 148 17.77 -5.66 -11.12
C GLU A 148 18.93 -4.88 -10.47
N ARG A 149 19.02 -3.57 -10.70
CA ARG A 149 20.06 -2.70 -10.12
C ARG A 149 19.92 -2.47 -8.63
N ILE A 150 18.70 -2.45 -8.09
CA ILE A 150 18.47 -2.31 -6.64
C ILE A 150 18.69 -3.63 -5.88
N LYS A 151 19.49 -4.56 -6.44
CA LYS A 151 19.93 -5.83 -5.84
C LYS A 151 18.79 -6.70 -5.32
N SER A 152 17.63 -6.67 -5.99
CA SER A 152 16.47 -7.48 -5.62
C SER A 152 16.01 -7.27 -4.18
N LEU A 153 16.11 -6.05 -3.68
CA LEU A 153 15.39 -5.64 -2.48
C LEU A 153 13.91 -5.96 -2.61
N GLN A 154 13.24 -6.29 -1.51
CA GLN A 154 11.80 -6.51 -1.53
C GLN A 154 11.11 -5.22 -1.97
N THR A 155 10.41 -5.29 -3.11
CA THR A 155 9.96 -4.12 -3.87
C THR A 155 8.47 -4.22 -4.17
N ILE A 156 7.76 -3.10 -4.03
CA ILE A 156 6.41 -2.94 -4.56
C ILE A 156 6.45 -2.09 -5.82
N ILE A 157 5.81 -2.55 -6.89
CA ILE A 157 5.65 -1.83 -8.15
C ILE A 157 4.19 -1.41 -8.28
N PHE A 158 3.94 -0.11 -8.37
CA PHE A 158 2.59 0.45 -8.49
C PHE A 158 2.27 0.86 -9.92
N ALA A 159 1.14 0.40 -10.44
CA ALA A 159 0.57 0.85 -11.70
C ALA A 159 -0.87 1.33 -11.51
N ASN A 160 -1.35 2.25 -12.35
CA ASN A 160 -2.68 2.82 -12.15
C ASN A 160 -3.80 1.85 -12.59
N LYS A 161 -3.53 0.97 -13.58
CA LYS A 161 -4.53 0.10 -14.20
C LYS A 161 -4.22 -1.39 -13.94
N PRO A 162 -5.26 -2.23 -13.68
CA PRO A 162 -5.12 -3.69 -13.59
C PRO A 162 -4.43 -4.32 -14.80
N THR A 163 -4.77 -3.88 -16.01
CA THR A 163 -4.19 -4.41 -17.26
C THR A 163 -2.67 -4.20 -17.33
N THR A 164 -2.17 -3.08 -16.82
CA THR A 164 -0.73 -2.78 -16.76
C THR A 164 -0.05 -3.64 -15.69
N VAL A 165 -0.72 -3.91 -14.56
CA VAL A 165 -0.25 -4.87 -13.55
C VAL A 165 -0.04 -6.26 -14.18
N ASP A 166 -1.01 -6.73 -14.97
CA ASP A 166 -0.92 -8.01 -15.69
C ASP A 166 0.24 -8.04 -16.71
N SER A 167 0.43 -6.95 -17.46
CA SER A 167 1.55 -6.82 -18.41
C SER A 167 2.91 -6.90 -17.73
N ILE A 168 3.12 -6.13 -16.65
CA ILE A 168 4.38 -6.14 -15.89
C ILE A 168 4.60 -7.53 -15.28
N PHE A 169 3.55 -8.13 -14.68
CA PHE A 169 3.64 -9.45 -14.07
C PHE A 169 4.09 -10.52 -15.05
N ARG A 170 3.46 -10.59 -16.24
CA ARG A 170 3.84 -11.54 -17.29
C ARG A 170 5.30 -11.36 -17.70
N ARG A 171 5.75 -10.12 -17.90
CA ARG A 171 7.15 -9.83 -18.28
C ARG A 171 8.15 -10.20 -17.20
N PHE A 172 7.88 -9.87 -15.94
CA PHE A 172 8.76 -10.19 -14.82
C PHE A 172 8.82 -11.70 -14.56
N LYS A 173 7.66 -12.39 -14.65
CA LYS A 173 7.58 -13.84 -14.49
C LYS A 173 8.32 -14.58 -15.60
N ASN A 174 8.22 -14.13 -16.86
CA ASN A 174 8.96 -14.71 -17.99
C ASN A 174 10.49 -14.55 -17.86
N ARG A 175 10.96 -13.61 -17.03
CA ARG A 175 12.37 -13.44 -16.67
C ARG A 175 12.80 -14.31 -15.48
N GLY A 176 11.91 -15.17 -14.98
CA GLY A 176 12.19 -16.07 -13.86
C GLY A 176 12.18 -15.39 -12.48
N LEU A 177 11.64 -14.17 -12.37
CA LEU A 177 11.57 -13.47 -11.10
C LEU A 177 10.46 -14.04 -10.21
N LYS A 178 10.71 -14.05 -8.90
CA LYS A 178 9.71 -14.38 -7.89
C LYS A 178 8.80 -13.19 -7.66
N VAL A 179 7.76 -13.09 -8.48
CA VAL A 179 6.83 -11.97 -8.53
C VAL A 179 5.41 -12.44 -8.21
N GLY A 180 4.66 -11.61 -7.50
CA GLY A 180 3.21 -11.73 -7.32
C GLY A 180 2.51 -10.48 -7.85
N MET A 181 1.21 -10.62 -8.13
CA MET A 181 0.36 -9.50 -8.54
C MET A 181 -0.92 -9.46 -7.72
N VAL A 182 -1.41 -8.25 -7.44
CA VAL A 182 -2.66 -8.02 -6.71
C VAL A 182 -3.38 -6.81 -7.31
N HIS A 183 -4.64 -6.96 -7.72
CA HIS A 183 -5.54 -5.87 -8.14
C HIS A 183 -7.00 -6.26 -7.93
N GLY A 184 -7.93 -5.36 -8.28
CA GLY A 184 -9.38 -5.43 -8.04
C GLY A 184 -10.12 -6.65 -8.60
N ASP A 185 -9.57 -7.33 -9.60
CA ASP A 185 -10.23 -8.47 -10.28
C ASP A 185 -9.76 -9.83 -9.76
N ILE A 186 -8.70 -9.86 -8.93
CA ILE A 186 -8.20 -11.10 -8.32
C ILE A 186 -9.09 -11.46 -7.13
N ASP A 187 -9.45 -12.73 -6.96
CA ASP A 187 -10.28 -13.14 -5.84
C ASP A 187 -9.57 -13.00 -4.49
N GLN A 188 -10.34 -12.76 -3.42
CA GLN A 188 -9.77 -12.48 -2.10
C GLN A 188 -8.85 -13.59 -1.58
N LYS A 189 -9.15 -14.87 -1.84
CA LYS A 189 -8.31 -15.99 -1.36
C LYS A 189 -6.96 -15.99 -2.05
N GLN A 190 -6.93 -15.72 -3.35
CA GLN A 190 -5.69 -15.57 -4.11
C GLN A 190 -4.89 -14.35 -3.63
N ARG A 191 -5.55 -13.21 -3.37
CA ARG A 191 -4.87 -12.01 -2.82
C ARG A 191 -4.20 -12.33 -1.49
N ASP A 192 -4.92 -12.96 -0.57
CA ASP A 192 -4.41 -13.31 0.75
C ASP A 192 -3.16 -14.20 0.65
N LYS A 193 -3.19 -15.20 -0.24
CA LYS A 193 -2.05 -16.10 -0.50
C LYS A 193 -0.83 -15.38 -1.08
N VAL A 194 -1.03 -14.48 -2.05
CA VAL A 194 0.06 -13.69 -2.65
C VAL A 194 0.67 -12.76 -1.59
N LEU A 195 -0.15 -12.10 -0.80
CA LEU A 195 0.31 -11.20 0.27
C LEU A 195 1.05 -11.95 1.37
N GLU A 196 0.60 -13.15 1.74
CA GLU A 196 1.31 -14.01 2.68
C GLU A 196 2.68 -14.44 2.13
N SER A 197 2.73 -14.85 0.86
CA SER A 197 3.99 -15.18 0.18
C SER A 197 4.93 -13.98 0.11
N PHE A 198 4.41 -12.76 -0.06
CA PHE A 198 5.21 -11.54 -0.02
C PHE A 198 5.72 -11.24 1.40
N LYS A 199 4.87 -11.33 2.42
CA LYS A 199 5.29 -11.16 3.83
C LYS A 199 6.40 -12.14 4.22
N ASN A 200 6.32 -13.38 3.76
CA ASN A 200 7.30 -14.44 4.02
C ASN A 200 8.57 -14.33 3.14
N GLN A 201 8.63 -13.36 2.23
CA GLN A 201 9.73 -13.19 1.26
C GLN A 201 9.89 -14.37 0.29
N ASP A 202 8.84 -15.17 0.10
CA ASP A 202 8.78 -16.18 -0.94
C ASP A 202 8.67 -15.53 -2.32
N ILE A 203 8.02 -14.36 -2.40
CA ILE A 203 8.08 -13.45 -3.55
C ILE A 203 8.76 -12.14 -3.15
N MET A 204 9.64 -11.64 -4.01
CA MET A 204 10.44 -10.43 -3.76
C MET A 204 9.83 -9.19 -4.41
N VAL A 205 8.96 -9.38 -5.40
CA VAL A 205 8.29 -8.30 -6.12
C VAL A 205 6.78 -8.46 -5.99
N LEU A 206 6.11 -7.42 -5.53
CA LEU A 206 4.65 -7.31 -5.57
C LEU A 206 4.27 -6.22 -6.57
N ILE A 207 3.49 -6.56 -7.59
CA ILE A 207 2.96 -5.59 -8.56
C ILE A 207 1.49 -5.35 -8.24
N THR A 208 1.08 -4.10 -8.08
CA THR A 208 -0.27 -3.80 -7.62
C THR A 208 -0.81 -2.45 -8.07
N THR A 209 -2.13 -2.27 -7.98
CA THR A 209 -2.80 -0.97 -8.11
C THR A 209 -2.95 -0.29 -6.75
N ASP A 210 -3.53 0.92 -6.75
CA ASP A 210 -3.77 1.70 -5.53
C ASP A 210 -4.76 1.06 -4.55
N VAL A 211 -5.50 0.04 -4.97
CA VAL A 211 -6.37 -0.76 -4.10
C VAL A 211 -5.59 -1.34 -2.90
N TRP A 212 -4.26 -1.42 -3.00
CA TRP A 212 -3.38 -1.96 -1.97
C TRP A 212 -2.19 -1.05 -1.65
N SER A 213 -2.18 0.20 -2.13
CA SER A 213 -1.18 1.19 -1.70
C SER A 213 -1.41 1.64 -0.24
N ARG A 214 -2.56 1.25 0.34
CA ARG A 214 -3.03 1.56 1.69
C ARG A 214 -3.29 0.27 2.51
N GLY A 215 -3.04 0.28 3.83
CA GLY A 215 -3.26 -0.90 4.70
C GLY A 215 -2.34 -2.15 4.61
N ILE A 216 -1.46 -2.33 3.61
CA ILE A 216 -0.47 -3.43 3.63
C ILE A 216 0.57 -3.20 4.74
N ASP A 217 0.50 -3.93 5.86
CA ASP A 217 1.58 -4.04 6.85
C ASP A 217 2.61 -5.06 6.38
N VAL A 218 3.52 -4.64 5.49
CA VAL A 218 4.74 -5.38 5.14
C VAL A 218 5.92 -4.53 5.59
N ARG A 219 6.48 -4.87 6.75
CA ARG A 219 7.55 -4.10 7.41
C ARG A 219 8.90 -4.16 6.69
N SER A 220 9.05 -5.08 5.73
CA SER A 220 10.29 -5.40 5.03
C SER A 220 10.44 -4.77 3.65
N VAL A 221 9.52 -3.90 3.22
CA VAL A 221 9.62 -3.23 1.91
C VAL A 221 10.70 -2.15 1.96
N MET A 222 11.73 -2.34 1.14
CA MET A 222 12.90 -1.45 1.09
C MET A 222 12.84 -0.49 -0.11
N ALA A 223 12.09 -0.85 -1.14
CA ALA A 223 11.94 -0.04 -2.34
C ALA A 223 10.51 -0.03 -2.88
N THR A 224 10.13 1.09 -3.49
CA THR A 224 8.92 1.23 -4.28
C THR A 224 9.26 1.77 -5.66
N ILE A 225 8.60 1.23 -6.68
CA ILE A 225 8.68 1.75 -8.05
C ILE A 225 7.27 2.16 -8.46
N ASN A 226 7.05 3.46 -8.64
CA ASN A 226 5.85 3.98 -9.27
C ASN A 226 6.03 3.79 -10.77
N PHE A 227 5.49 2.70 -11.31
CA PHE A 227 5.45 2.48 -12.74
C PHE A 227 4.67 3.63 -13.37
N ASP A 228 3.46 3.92 -12.91
CA ASP A 228 2.74 5.12 -13.34
C ASP A 228 2.76 6.20 -12.27
N VAL A 229 2.81 7.47 -12.68
CA VAL A 229 2.54 8.60 -11.76
C VAL A 229 1.08 8.47 -11.29
N PRO A 230 0.80 8.51 -9.98
CA PRO A 230 -0.57 8.37 -9.48
C PRO A 230 -1.44 9.53 -9.97
N TYR A 231 -2.74 9.26 -10.18
CA TYR A 231 -3.69 10.28 -10.62
C TYR A 231 -3.87 11.40 -9.58
N HIS A 232 -3.81 11.04 -8.30
CA HIS A 232 -3.93 11.99 -7.20
C HIS A 232 -2.58 12.13 -6.47
N PRO A 233 -2.11 13.36 -6.21
CA PRO A 233 -0.88 13.58 -5.46
C PRO A 233 -0.85 12.87 -4.11
N GLN A 234 -1.96 12.85 -3.39
CA GLN A 234 -2.10 12.20 -2.08
C GLN A 234 -1.67 10.73 -2.13
N THR A 235 -2.12 9.99 -3.15
CA THR A 235 -1.79 8.58 -3.37
C THR A 235 -0.28 8.33 -3.46
N TYR A 236 0.51 9.28 -3.98
CA TYR A 236 1.96 9.16 -4.04
C TYR A 236 2.60 8.98 -2.67
N MET A 237 2.16 9.76 -1.68
CA MET A 237 2.69 9.69 -0.32
C MET A 237 2.40 8.32 0.31
N HIS A 238 1.24 7.76 0.00
CA HIS A 238 0.86 6.41 0.42
C HIS A 238 1.70 5.32 -0.24
N ARG A 239 1.95 5.43 -1.56
CA ARG A 239 2.83 4.52 -2.30
C ARG A 239 4.27 4.57 -1.78
N VAL A 240 4.84 5.77 -1.68
CA VAL A 240 6.22 5.98 -1.20
C VAL A 240 6.37 5.55 0.25
N GLY A 241 5.39 5.85 1.11
CA GLY A 241 5.35 5.44 2.52
C GLY A 241 5.25 3.93 2.77
N ARG A 242 5.13 3.11 1.72
CA ARG A 242 5.35 1.65 1.84
C ARG A 242 6.82 1.31 1.98
N ALA A 243 7.73 2.12 1.45
CA ALA A 243 9.17 1.95 1.66
C ALA A 243 9.61 2.57 3.01
N GLY A 244 10.72 2.08 3.57
CA GLY A 244 11.44 2.79 4.63
C GLY A 244 10.90 2.63 6.06
N ARG A 245 10.01 1.66 6.29
CA ARG A 245 9.49 1.35 7.64
C ARG A 245 10.55 0.72 8.57
N PHE A 246 11.62 0.14 8.02
CA PHE A 246 12.73 -0.43 8.78
C PHE A 246 13.98 0.46 8.68
N TYR A 247 14.58 0.84 9.83
CA TYR A 247 15.75 1.72 9.96
C TYR A 247 15.66 3.11 9.29
N GLY A 248 14.45 3.56 8.94
CA GLY A 248 14.22 4.88 8.37
C GLY A 248 14.87 5.10 7.00
N LYS A 249 15.22 4.04 6.26
CA LYS A 249 15.86 4.14 4.94
C LYS A 249 15.03 3.41 3.89
N GLY A 250 14.51 4.16 2.92
CA GLY A 250 13.75 3.62 1.79
C GLY A 250 14.25 4.18 0.46
N LEU A 251 13.80 3.56 -0.63
CA LEU A 251 14.01 4.07 -1.99
C LEU A 251 12.66 4.12 -2.72
N ALA A 252 12.32 5.26 -3.30
CA ALA A 252 11.20 5.40 -4.21
C ALA A 252 11.70 5.88 -5.57
N ILE A 253 11.33 5.18 -6.64
CA ILE A 253 11.63 5.58 -8.01
C ILE A 253 10.32 5.75 -8.76
N THR A 254 10.15 6.87 -9.44
CA THR A 254 8.96 7.16 -10.25
C THR A 254 9.33 7.26 -11.72
N LEU A 255 8.66 6.47 -12.57
CA LEU A 255 8.83 6.55 -14.02
C LEU A 255 7.88 7.62 -14.57
N VAL A 256 8.44 8.61 -15.25
CA VAL A 256 7.70 9.76 -15.78
C VAL A 256 7.80 9.72 -17.30
N SER A 257 6.71 9.36 -17.96
CA SER A 257 6.60 9.43 -19.43
C SER A 257 6.00 10.78 -19.86
N PRO A 258 6.06 11.17 -21.15
CA PRO A 258 5.54 12.46 -21.61
C PRO A 258 4.09 12.73 -21.22
N LYS A 259 3.23 11.70 -21.20
CA LYS A 259 1.83 11.82 -20.73
C LYS A 259 1.69 12.10 -19.22
N ASP A 260 2.72 11.78 -18.44
CA ASP A 260 2.73 11.90 -16.98
C ASP A 260 3.27 13.28 -16.50
N ASP A 261 3.87 14.08 -17.40
CA ASP A 261 4.58 15.32 -17.06
C ASP A 261 3.71 16.30 -16.26
N GLN A 262 2.47 16.51 -16.70
CA GLN A 262 1.54 17.41 -16.00
C GLN A 262 1.18 16.89 -14.60
N ALA A 263 0.89 15.59 -14.48
CA ALA A 263 0.55 14.98 -13.19
C ALA A 263 1.75 15.02 -12.23
N PHE A 264 2.96 14.81 -12.73
CA PHE A 264 4.20 14.86 -11.96
C PHE A 264 4.53 16.29 -11.49
N LYS A 265 4.33 17.30 -12.35
CA LYS A 265 4.44 18.72 -11.95
C LYS A 265 3.44 19.09 -10.86
N THR A 266 2.17 18.70 -11.04
CA THR A 266 1.13 18.92 -10.02
C THR A 266 1.52 18.28 -8.70
N LEU A 267 2.02 17.03 -8.72
CA LEU A 267 2.51 16.33 -7.54
C LEU A 267 3.58 17.14 -6.78
N GLN A 268 4.63 17.57 -7.48
CA GLN A 268 5.73 18.33 -6.88
C GLN A 268 5.25 19.65 -6.27
N THR A 269 4.37 20.38 -6.98
CA THR A 269 3.79 21.62 -6.48
C THR A 269 2.89 21.41 -5.26
N THR A 270 2.05 20.36 -5.25
CA THR A 270 1.12 20.07 -4.14
C THR A 270 1.85 19.83 -2.83
N PHE A 271 3.01 19.16 -2.86
CA PHE A 271 3.80 18.89 -1.65
C PHE A 271 4.97 19.84 -1.47
N ALA A 272 5.07 20.89 -2.28
CA ALA A 272 6.21 21.81 -2.30
C ALA A 272 7.56 21.07 -2.25
N MET A 273 7.70 20.01 -3.06
CA MET A 273 8.85 19.12 -3.04
C MET A 273 9.51 18.97 -4.40
N GLU A 274 10.83 18.84 -4.40
CA GLU A 274 11.60 18.49 -5.59
C GLU A 274 11.97 17.01 -5.55
N ILE A 275 11.58 16.26 -6.58
CA ILE A 275 11.98 14.86 -6.75
C ILE A 275 13.13 14.84 -7.76
N PRO A 276 14.39 14.68 -7.32
CA PRO A 276 15.53 14.76 -8.22
C PRO A 276 15.52 13.63 -9.25
N GLU A 277 16.13 13.89 -10.39
CA GLU A 277 16.34 12.86 -11.40
C GLU A 277 17.32 11.79 -10.87
N LEU A 278 17.04 10.51 -11.12
CA LEU A 278 17.92 9.41 -10.71
C LEU A 278 19.30 9.59 -11.36
N PRO A 279 20.40 9.71 -10.58
CA PRO A 279 21.72 10.03 -11.10
C PRO A 279 22.17 9.09 -12.22
N VAL A 280 22.79 9.67 -13.25
CA VAL A 280 23.18 8.96 -14.49
C VAL A 280 24.12 7.76 -14.25
N LYS A 281 24.90 7.76 -13.15
CA LYS A 281 25.71 6.59 -12.73
C LYS A 281 24.86 5.34 -12.47
N PHE A 282 23.59 5.51 -12.10
CA PHE A 282 22.60 4.44 -11.99
C PHE A 282 21.96 4.06 -13.33
N ARG A 283 22.10 4.87 -14.38
CA ARG A 283 21.57 4.63 -15.73
C ARG A 283 22.58 3.98 -16.68
N GLN A 284 23.87 4.33 -16.58
CA GLN A 284 24.88 4.07 -17.61
C GLN A 284 25.61 2.71 -17.56
N ASN A 285 25.51 1.93 -16.48
CA ASN A 285 26.06 0.57 -16.52
C ASN A 285 25.08 -0.32 -17.28
N LYS A 286 25.35 -0.57 -18.57
CA LYS A 286 24.73 -1.66 -19.34
C LYS A 286 24.60 -2.89 -18.43
N PRO A 287 23.48 -3.65 -18.46
CA PRO A 287 23.46 -4.94 -17.79
C PRO A 287 24.64 -5.75 -18.33
N ALA A 288 25.64 -5.98 -17.49
CA ALA A 288 26.67 -6.96 -17.79
C ALA A 288 25.96 -8.31 -17.76
N VAL A 289 25.49 -8.73 -18.92
CA VAL A 289 25.18 -10.13 -19.17
C VAL A 289 26.54 -10.84 -19.22
N ASP A 290 27.08 -11.13 -18.04
CA ASP A 290 28.13 -12.12 -17.90
C ASP A 290 27.56 -13.30 -17.11
N PRO A 291 27.32 -14.45 -17.78
CA PRO A 291 26.88 -15.69 -17.14
C PRO A 291 27.74 -16.09 -15.93
N GLN A 292 29.03 -15.73 -15.88
CA GLN A 292 29.91 -16.09 -14.76
C GLN A 292 29.56 -15.34 -13.45
N THR A 293 29.08 -14.10 -13.54
CA THR A 293 28.74 -13.29 -12.36
C THR A 293 27.47 -13.82 -11.64
N TYR A 294 26.53 -14.39 -12.39
CA TYR A 294 25.35 -15.08 -11.84
C TYR A 294 25.73 -16.37 -11.08
N TYR A 295 26.67 -17.15 -11.62
CA TYR A 295 27.17 -18.36 -10.95
C TYR A 295 27.97 -18.04 -9.69
N MET A 296 28.79 -17.00 -9.69
CA MET A 296 29.51 -16.54 -8.49
C MET A 296 28.55 -16.10 -7.37
N GLY A 297 27.46 -15.40 -7.70
CA GLY A 297 26.43 -15.00 -6.73
C GLY A 297 25.71 -16.18 -6.07
N GLN A 298 25.45 -17.26 -6.82
CA GLN A 298 24.90 -18.49 -6.25
C GLN A 298 25.89 -19.23 -5.35
N GLN A 299 27.18 -19.20 -5.68
CA GLN A 299 28.23 -19.87 -4.92
C GLN A 299 28.50 -19.17 -3.58
N MET A 300 28.49 -17.83 -3.56
CA MET A 300 28.58 -17.04 -2.32
C MET A 300 27.35 -17.24 -1.41
N ARG A 301 26.14 -17.33 -1.98
CA ARG A 301 24.92 -17.62 -1.20
C ARG A 301 24.92 -19.03 -0.60
N LYS A 302 25.41 -20.05 -1.33
CA LYS A 302 25.60 -21.41 -0.80
C LYS A 302 26.63 -21.45 0.33
N ASN A 303 27.72 -20.70 0.23
CA ASN A 303 28.74 -20.63 1.28
C ASN A 303 28.24 -19.90 2.53
N TRP A 304 27.46 -18.83 2.37
CA TRP A 304 26.82 -18.12 3.49
C TRP A 304 25.78 -18.99 4.23
N LEU A 305 24.96 -19.75 3.50
CA LEU A 305 24.00 -20.68 4.10
C LEU A 305 24.66 -21.88 4.80
N LYS A 306 25.83 -22.34 4.32
CA LYS A 306 26.63 -23.39 4.98
C LYS A 306 27.32 -22.90 6.26
N GLY A 307 27.76 -21.63 6.30
CA GLY A 307 28.35 -21.03 7.51
C GLY A 307 27.36 -20.90 8.67
N ARG A 308 26.06 -20.75 8.37
CA ARG A 308 25.00 -20.63 9.38
C ARG A 308 24.67 -21.93 10.13
N ARG A 309 25.06 -23.10 9.61
CA ARG A 309 24.88 -24.41 10.26
C ARG A 309 26.02 -24.81 11.21
N LYS A 310 27.09 -24.02 11.31
CA LYS A 310 28.24 -24.32 12.19
C LYS A 310 28.21 -23.58 13.53
N HIS A 311 27.19 -22.75 13.78
CA HIS A 311 27.02 -21.99 15.04
C HIS A 311 25.62 -22.16 15.67
N THR A 312 24.99 -23.29 15.42
CA THR A 312 23.88 -23.86 16.21
C THR A 312 24.35 -25.20 16.73
#